data_AF-A0A6B3CIE1-F1
#
_entry.id   AF-A0A6B3CIE1-F1
#
_cell.length_a   1.000
_cell.length_b   1.000
_cell.length_c   1.000
_cell.angle_alpha   90.00
_cell.angle_beta   90.00
_cell.angle_gamma   90.00
#
_symmetry.space_group_name_H-M   'P 1'
#
loop_
_entity.id
_entity.type
_entity.pdbx_description
1 polymer ?
#
loop_
_entity_poly.entity_id
_entity_poly.type
_entity_poly.pdbx_seq_one_letter_code
_entity_poly.pdbx_strand_id
1 'polypeptide(L)' 'VLVQGLPLFHVHGLVLGILGPLRRGGSVRHLGRFTPEGAGRELNDGATMLFGVPTMYHRIAETLPGDPELAKA' A
#
# COMPACT_ATOMS: atom_id res chain seq x y z
N VAL A 1 8.89 1.01 -6.14
CA VAL A 1 7.55 1.61 -6.41
C VAL A 1 6.74 1.58 -5.11
N LEU A 2 6.05 2.65 -4.73
CA LEU A 2 5.20 2.68 -3.52
C LEU A 2 3.77 2.23 -3.86
N VAL A 3 3.16 1.36 -3.06
CA VAL A 3 1.70 1.13 -3.08
C VAL A 3 1.05 1.72 -1.83
N GLN A 4 -0.11 2.35 -1.98
CA GLN A 4 -0.91 2.87 -0.86
C GLN A 4 -2.39 3.07 -1.25
N GLY A 5 -3.28 3.20 -0.26
CA GLY A 5 -4.70 3.53 -0.47
C GLY A 5 -5.20 4.55 0.55
N LEU A 6 -4.38 5.53 0.92
CA LEU A 6 -4.68 6.50 1.96
C LEU A 6 -5.40 7.73 1.37
N PRO A 7 -6.22 8.44 2.16
CA PRO A 7 -6.89 9.63 1.68
C PRO A 7 -5.90 10.74 1.26
N LEU A 8 -6.16 11.37 0.11
CA LEU A 8 -5.31 12.42 -0.45
C LEU A 8 -5.59 13.83 0.09
N PHE A 9 -6.38 13.95 1.14
CA PHE A 9 -6.63 15.21 1.86
C PHE A 9 -5.85 15.31 3.18
N HIS A 10 -4.96 14.36 3.48
CA HIS A 10 -4.09 14.36 4.66
C HIS A 10 -2.62 14.12 4.29
N VAL A 11 -1.72 14.57 5.16
CA VAL A 11 -0.27 14.51 4.94
C VAL A 11 0.26 13.11 4.65
N HIS A 12 -0.32 12.09 5.27
CA HIS A 12 0.12 10.70 5.07
C HIS A 12 -0.11 10.25 3.62
N GLY A 13 -1.34 10.41 3.10
CA GLY A 13 -1.65 10.00 1.72
C GLY A 13 -1.07 10.95 0.68
N LEU A 14 -1.17 12.26 0.88
CA LEU A 14 -0.73 13.26 -0.10
C LEU A 14 0.77 13.53 -0.05
N VAL A 15 1.30 13.96 1.11
CA VAL A 15 2.69 14.41 1.21
C VAL A 15 3.64 13.22 1.18
N LEU A 16 3.49 12.27 2.10
CA LEU A 16 4.33 11.08 2.12
C LEU A 16 4.04 10.18 0.92
N GLY A 17 2.76 9.98 0.61
CA GLY A 17 2.34 8.96 -0.33
C GLY A 17 2.26 9.37 -1.81
N ILE A 18 2.21 10.66 -2.15
CA ILE A 18 2.27 11.14 -3.55
C ILE A 18 3.52 11.99 -3.79
N LEU A 19 3.70 13.06 -3.01
CA LEU A 19 4.83 13.98 -3.20
C LEU A 19 6.18 13.34 -2.86
N GLY A 20 6.21 12.44 -1.87
CA GLY A 20 7.40 11.67 -1.48
C GLY A 20 8.00 10.85 -2.63
N PRO A 21 7.25 9.92 -3.25
CA PRO A 21 7.70 9.19 -4.43
C PRO A 21 8.19 10.10 -5.56
N LEU A 22 7.44 11.15 -5.90
CA LEU A 22 7.82 12.10 -6.95
C LEU A 22 9.15 12.79 -6.64
N ARG A 23 9.33 13.26 -5.40
CA ARG A 23 10.59 13.90 -4.95
C ARG A 23 11.79 12.97 -5.06
N ARG A 24 11.59 11.65 -4.91
CA ARG A 24 12.65 10.64 -4.99
C ARG A 24 12.88 10.10 -6.40
N GLY A 25 12.15 10.59 -7.41
CA GLY A 25 12.18 10.04 -8.77
C GLY A 25 11.58 8.64 -8.86
N GLY A 26 10.77 8.24 -7.87
CA GLY A 26 10.03 6.98 -7.87
C GLY A 26 8.62 7.14 -8.43
N SER A 27 7.84 6.06 -8.33
CA SER A 27 6.44 6.03 -8.71
C SER A 27 5.56 5.51 -7.57
N VAL A 28 4.28 5.85 -7.62
CA VAL A 28 3.24 5.37 -6.70
C VAL A 28 2.10 4.70 -7.48
N ARG A 29 1.64 3.56 -6.97
CA ARG A 29 0.41 2.88 -7.40
C ARG A 29 -0.63 3.06 -6.30
N HIS A 30 -1.56 4.00 -6.50
CA HIS A 30 -2.61 4.28 -5.52
C HIS A 30 -3.82 3.36 -5.75
N LEU A 31 -4.23 2.59 -4.73
CA LEU A 31 -5.29 1.57 -4.83
C LEU A 31 -6.71 2.18 -4.97
N GLY A 32 -6.84 3.48 -4.75
CA GLY A 32 -8.14 4.14 -4.58
C GLY A 32 -8.69 3.77 -3.20
N ARG A 33 -9.39 2.64 -3.11
CA ARG A 33 -9.82 2.05 -1.84
C ARG A 33 -8.86 0.93 -1.44
N PHE A 34 -8.31 1.02 -0.24
CA PHE A 34 -7.46 -0.04 0.30
C PHE A 34 -8.22 -1.37 0.44
N THR A 35 -7.61 -2.45 -0.07
CA THR A 35 -7.92 -3.83 0.30
C THR A 35 -6.61 -4.62 0.49
N PRO A 36 -6.57 -5.65 1.36
CA PRO A 36 -5.38 -6.49 1.51
C PRO A 36 -4.93 -7.13 0.19
N GLU A 37 -5.87 -7.61 -0.62
CA GLU A 37 -5.61 -8.28 -1.90
C GLU A 37 -4.99 -7.32 -2.92
N GLY A 38 -5.48 -6.07 -2.96
CA GLY A 38 -4.91 -5.03 -3.81
C GLY A 38 -3.49 -4.68 -3.40
N ALA A 39 -3.21 -4.57 -2.09
CA ALA A 39 -1.85 -4.33 -1.60
C ALA A 39 -0.91 -5.50 -1.93
N GLY A 40 -1.34 -6.74 -1.69
CA GLY A 40 -0.56 -7.95 -2.00
C GLY A 40 -0.28 -8.09 -3.49
N ARG A 41 -1.27 -7.83 -4.35
CA ARG A 41 -1.09 -7.85 -5.82
C ARG A 41 0.03 -6.91 -6.27
N GLU A 42 0.01 -5.66 -5.82
CA GLU A 42 1.02 -4.68 -6.25
C GLU A 42 2.41 -5.01 -5.69
N LEU A 43 2.51 -5.50 -4.46
CA LEU A 43 3.76 -5.95 -3.85
C LEU A 43 4.39 -7.12 -4.63
N ASN A 44 3.57 -8.10 -5.03
CA ASN A 44 3.99 -9.20 -5.88
C ASN A 44 4.32 -8.78 -7.34
N ASP A 45 3.90 -7.58 -7.76
CA ASP A 45 4.13 -7.02 -9.10
C ASP A 45 5.11 -5.82 -9.11
N GLY A 46 6.07 -5.83 -8.17
CA GLY A 46 7.20 -4.90 -8.17
C GLY A 46 6.99 -3.61 -7.37
N ALA A 47 5.90 -3.47 -6.63
CA ALA A 47 5.89 -2.53 -5.51
C ALA A 47 6.88 -3.01 -4.44
N THR A 48 7.65 -2.08 -3.89
CA THR A 48 8.77 -2.37 -2.97
C THR A 48 8.52 -1.79 -1.59
N MET A 49 7.42 -1.04 -1.42
CA MET A 49 7.04 -0.38 -0.19
C MET A 49 5.52 -0.29 -0.13
N LEU A 50 4.95 -0.49 1.06
CA LEU A 50 3.54 -0.26 1.37
C LEU A 50 3.45 0.76 2.51
N PHE A 51 2.66 1.82 2.31
CA PHE A 51 2.25 2.70 3.40
C PHE A 51 0.83 2.36 3.85
N GLY A 52 0.62 2.35 5.16
CA GLY A 52 -0.66 2.04 5.77
C GLY A 52 -0.80 2.63 7.17
N VAL A 53 -2.03 2.63 7.67
CA VAL A 53 -2.36 2.95 9.06
C VAL A 53 -2.59 1.66 9.85
N PRO A 54 -2.60 1.66 11.19
CA PRO A 54 -2.76 0.44 11.99
C PRO A 54 -3.96 -0.42 11.59
N THR A 55 -5.11 0.18 11.27
CA THR A 55 -6.30 -0.56 10.82
C THR A 55 -6.09 -1.32 9.51
N MET A 56 -5.25 -0.81 8.60
CA MET A 56 -4.92 -1.50 7.35
C MET A 56 -4.05 -2.73 7.63
N TYR A 57 -3.02 -2.59 8.47
CA TYR A 57 -2.17 -3.70 8.88
C TYR A 57 -2.94 -4.74 9.71
N HIS A 58 -3.90 -4.31 10.53
CA HIS A 58 -4.78 -5.23 11.26
C HIS A 58 -5.58 -6.11 10.30
N ARG A 59 -6.19 -5.52 9.26
CA ARG A 59 -6.89 -6.30 8.23
C ARG A 59 -5.97 -7.24 7.46
N ILE A 60 -4.75 -6.82 7.13
CA ILE A 60 -3.76 -7.71 6.51
C ILE A 60 -3.51 -8.91 7.44
N ALA A 61 -3.25 -8.66 8.73
CA ALA A 61 -3.00 -9.72 9.70
C ALA A 61 -4.18 -10.71 9.83
N GLU A 62 -5.42 -10.23 9.78
CA GLU A 62 -6.61 -11.09 9.77
C GLU A 62 -6.76 -11.90 8.48
N THR A 63 -6.35 -11.36 7.33
CA THR A 63 -6.44 -12.03 6.03
C THR A 63 -5.33 -13.07 5.79
N LEU A 64 -4.13 -12.86 6.33
CA LEU A 64 -2.94 -13.69 6.09
C LEU A 64 -3.17 -15.22 6.22
N PRO A 65 -3.87 -15.75 7.24
CA PRO A 65 -4.06 -17.19 7.38
C PRO A 65 -4.83 -17.85 6.21
N GLY A 66 -5.66 -17.08 5.51
CA GLY A 66 -6.49 -17.55 4.40
C GLY A 66 -5.96 -17.20 3.00
N ASP A 67 -4.85 -16.47 2.91
CA ASP A 67 -4.33 -15.95 1.63
C ASP A 67 -2.81 -16.17 1.51
N PRO A 68 -2.38 -17.30 0.94
CA PRO A 68 -0.96 -17.61 0.74
C PRO A 68 -0.23 -16.62 -0.18
N GLU A 69 -0.92 -16.01 -1.15
CA GLU A 69 -0.31 -15.04 -2.07
C GLU A 69 -0.04 -13.72 -1.37
N LEU A 70 -0.94 -13.29 -0.48
CA LEU A 70 -0.70 -12.16 0.40
C LEU A 70 0.43 -12.42 1.41
N ALA A 71 0.55 -13.65 1.92
CA ALA A 71 1.64 -14.03 2.84
C ALA A 71 3.03 -14.06 2.16
N LYS A 72 3.06 -14.28 0.85
CA LYS A 72 4.27 -14.27 0.03
C LYS A 72 4.72 -12.86 -0.37
N ALA A 73 3.77 -11.92 -0.47
CA ALA A 73 3.98 -10.54 -0.90
C ALA A 73 4.93 -9.76 0.01
#